data_AF-A0A6I5VDF8-F1
#
_entry.id   AF-A0A6I5VDF8-F1
#
_cell.length_a   1.000
_cell.length_b   1.000
_cell.length_c   1.000
_cell.angle_alpha   90.00
_cell.angle_beta   90.00
_cell.angle_gamma   90.00
#
_symmetry.space_group_name_H-M   'P 1'
#
loop_
_entity.id
_entity.type
_entity.pdbx_description
1 polymer ?
#
loop_
_entity_poly.entity_id
_entity_poly.type
_entity_poly.pdbx_seq_one_letter_code
_entity_poly.pdbx_strand_id
1 'polypeptide(L)'
;MQGRPEPLSSPTGARLAELLAILSLATDLGMGQPMEHALRQCIIALRMAHRLGLDEASRSVVYYTALIAWVGCHVDAYEQAKWFGDDTALKTDFRYTDFRSGPVEAMFMVRHLGSGRSALERARLGASFFNDGRKVAHTMLANHWRAADALAGQLNLSQQVRDAVGQTFERWDGRGEPNRLRGEEILLTSRLVALADVVEVYHRANGTAAAVQVTRDRRGTQFDPQIADLFIAEAPRLLDGLDETTSWTEVAAAEPGLATPLTDEELDAALEAIADFTDIKSPYTIGHSRGVADLAGDAALELGLGETSARLVRRAGLVHDLGRLGVPNTIWDKSGPLTQAETERVRLHPYLTERMLRYSPALTPLADIASQHHERLDGSGYPRGLTRAAASPEGLLLAAADFYRARLEPRPHRSAADPGQAARLLRDEARAGRLDSDAVQAVLTAAGHGRSRRPARPAGLTDREIEVLGLLARGLSNREIATRLVISPKTVGRHVEHIYTKTGTPNRALASLFAANHGLIGQG
;
A
#
# COMPACT_ATOMS: atom_id res chain seq x y z
N MET A 1 -38.23 -3.08 15.75
CA MET A 1 -37.31 -4.21 15.48
C MET A 1 -37.33 -4.47 13.99
N GLN A 2 -36.49 -3.77 13.24
CA GLN A 2 -36.27 -4.02 11.81
C GLN A 2 -35.17 -5.05 11.68
N GLY A 3 -35.42 -6.11 10.90
CA GLY A 3 -34.49 -7.22 10.73
C GLY A 3 -33.16 -6.74 10.15
N ARG A 4 -32.05 -7.18 10.77
CA ARG A 4 -30.73 -7.11 10.16
C ARG A 4 -30.78 -7.83 8.80
N PRO A 5 -30.24 -7.26 7.72
CA PRO A 5 -30.05 -8.03 6.50
C PRO A 5 -29.12 -9.21 6.83
N GLU A 6 -29.51 -10.43 6.43
CA GLU A 6 -28.64 -11.59 6.54
C GLU A 6 -27.34 -11.32 5.76
N PRO A 7 -26.17 -11.72 6.29
CA PRO A 7 -24.94 -11.62 5.54
C PRO A 7 -25.05 -12.56 4.34
N LEU A 8 -25.01 -11.99 3.13
CA LEU A 8 -24.78 -12.74 1.90
C LEU A 8 -23.58 -13.66 2.15
N SER A 9 -23.82 -14.96 2.21
CA SER A 9 -22.78 -15.98 2.31
C SER A 9 -21.77 -15.73 1.19
N SER A 10 -20.65 -15.10 1.55
CA SER A 10 -19.63 -14.70 0.60
C SER A 10 -18.93 -15.97 0.11
N PRO A 11 -18.74 -16.17 -1.20
CA PRO A 11 -17.95 -17.30 -1.68
C PRO A 11 -16.57 -17.24 -1.03
N THR A 12 -16.11 -18.38 -0.54
CA THR A 12 -14.82 -18.56 0.13
C THR A 12 -13.67 -18.38 -0.88
N GLY A 13 -13.28 -17.13 -1.14
CA GLY A 13 -12.09 -16.78 -1.91
C GLY A 13 -12.21 -15.41 -2.60
N ALA A 14 -11.06 -14.75 -2.80
CA ALA A 14 -11.01 -13.43 -3.41
C ALA A 14 -11.20 -13.51 -4.93
N ARG A 15 -11.86 -12.52 -5.53
CA ARG A 15 -12.05 -12.40 -6.98
C ARG A 15 -11.14 -11.33 -7.57
N LEU A 16 -10.84 -11.48 -8.86
CA LEU A 16 -10.06 -10.46 -9.59
C LEU A 16 -10.74 -9.09 -9.59
N ALA A 17 -12.07 -9.05 -9.74
CA ALA A 17 -12.85 -7.84 -9.64
C ALA A 17 -12.65 -7.10 -8.31
N GLU A 18 -12.60 -7.83 -7.18
CA GLU A 18 -12.38 -7.23 -5.86
C GLU A 18 -10.97 -6.65 -5.74
N LEU A 19 -9.95 -7.37 -6.25
CA LEU A 19 -8.56 -6.89 -6.27
C LEU A 19 -8.41 -5.62 -7.12
N LEU A 20 -9.01 -5.59 -8.31
CA LEU A 20 -8.99 -4.42 -9.19
C LEU A 20 -9.75 -3.24 -8.61
N ALA A 21 -10.89 -3.49 -7.96
CA ALA A 21 -11.63 -2.45 -7.25
C ALA A 21 -10.81 -1.90 -6.07
N ILE A 22 -10.09 -2.73 -5.32
CA ILE A 22 -9.20 -2.27 -4.24
C ILE A 22 -8.04 -1.44 -4.79
N LEU A 23 -7.44 -1.86 -5.89
CA LEU A 23 -6.38 -1.10 -6.55
C LEU A 23 -6.90 0.24 -7.09
N SER A 24 -8.14 0.29 -7.57
CA SER A 24 -8.74 1.54 -8.06
C SER A 24 -8.99 2.52 -6.90
N LEU A 25 -9.37 2.05 -5.71
CA LEU A 25 -9.44 2.89 -4.50
C LEU A 25 -8.09 3.54 -4.15
N ALA A 26 -7.01 2.77 -4.24
CA ALA A 26 -5.66 3.28 -3.99
C ALA A 26 -5.23 4.28 -5.08
N THR A 27 -5.63 4.01 -6.32
CA THR A 27 -5.38 4.87 -7.47
C THR A 27 -6.11 6.21 -7.33
N ASP A 28 -7.37 6.20 -6.88
CA ASP A 28 -8.17 7.40 -6.64
C ASP A 28 -7.46 8.37 -5.69
N LEU A 29 -6.95 7.86 -4.56
CA LEU A 29 -6.21 8.66 -3.58
C LEU A 29 -4.97 9.32 -4.20
N GLY A 30 -4.19 8.57 -4.99
CA GLY A 30 -2.99 9.11 -5.63
C GLY A 30 -3.28 10.07 -6.80
N MET A 31 -4.50 10.09 -7.31
CA MET A 31 -5.03 11.09 -8.24
C MET A 31 -5.63 12.32 -7.57
N GLY A 32 -5.66 12.36 -6.23
CA GLY A 32 -6.31 13.43 -5.47
C GLY A 32 -7.84 13.36 -5.51
N GLN A 33 -8.39 12.22 -5.91
CA GLN A 33 -9.82 11.94 -5.85
C GLN A 33 -10.16 11.26 -4.51
N PRO A 34 -11.40 11.43 -4.01
CA PRO A 34 -11.87 10.58 -2.94
C PRO A 34 -11.91 9.14 -3.42
N MET A 35 -11.74 8.21 -2.48
CA MET A 35 -12.03 6.80 -2.72
C MET A 35 -13.42 6.62 -3.32
N GLU A 36 -13.56 5.62 -4.19
CA GLU A 36 -14.77 5.25 -4.94
C GLU A 36 -15.04 6.10 -6.20
N HIS A 37 -14.16 7.03 -6.60
CA HIS A 37 -14.26 7.72 -7.90
C HIS A 37 -14.31 6.72 -9.05
N ALA A 38 -13.33 5.82 -9.14
CA ALA A 38 -13.30 4.81 -10.20
C ALA A 38 -14.48 3.83 -10.13
N LEU A 39 -14.99 3.55 -8.93
CA LEU A 39 -16.16 2.69 -8.73
C LEU A 39 -17.44 3.35 -9.26
N ARG A 40 -17.66 4.63 -8.94
CA ARG A 40 -18.79 5.44 -9.43
C ARG A 40 -18.72 5.61 -10.95
N GLN A 41 -17.54 5.90 -11.48
CA GLN A 41 -17.29 5.92 -12.93
C GLN A 41 -17.68 4.59 -13.57
N CYS A 42 -17.28 3.45 -13.00
CA CYS A 42 -17.60 2.12 -13.51
C CYS A 42 -19.12 1.91 -13.58
N ILE A 43 -19.85 2.26 -12.52
CA ILE A 43 -21.31 2.17 -12.48
C ILE A 43 -21.95 3.04 -13.58
N ILE A 44 -21.51 4.30 -13.74
CA ILE A 44 -22.02 5.20 -14.78
C ILE A 44 -21.79 4.60 -16.17
N ALA A 45 -20.58 4.13 -16.45
CA ALA A 45 -20.21 3.53 -17.73
C ALA A 45 -21.05 2.28 -18.03
N LEU A 46 -21.25 1.41 -17.04
CA LEU A 46 -22.09 0.22 -17.16
C LEU A 46 -23.57 0.55 -17.37
N ARG A 47 -24.10 1.54 -16.66
CA ARG A 47 -25.48 2.00 -16.85
C ARG A 47 -25.68 2.55 -18.26
N MET A 48 -24.72 3.30 -18.81
CA MET A 48 -24.75 3.75 -20.21
C MET A 48 -24.65 2.56 -21.19
N ALA A 49 -23.73 1.63 -20.96
CA ALA A 49 -23.56 0.43 -21.79
C ALA A 49 -24.87 -0.39 -21.86
N HIS A 50 -25.55 -0.57 -20.72
CA HIS A 50 -26.84 -1.24 -20.66
C HIS A 50 -27.92 -0.51 -21.48
N ARG A 51 -27.96 0.83 -21.43
CA ARG A 51 -28.93 1.63 -22.21
C ARG A 51 -28.68 1.56 -23.72
N LEU A 52 -27.43 1.40 -24.13
CA LEU A 52 -27.05 1.18 -25.53
C LEU A 52 -27.25 -0.28 -25.99
N GLY A 53 -27.68 -1.19 -25.10
CA GLY A 53 -27.93 -2.58 -25.44
C GLY A 53 -26.65 -3.40 -25.67
N LEU A 54 -25.53 -3.02 -25.06
CA LEU A 54 -24.29 -3.80 -25.13
C LEU A 54 -24.49 -5.19 -24.50
N ASP A 55 -23.90 -6.19 -25.14
CA ASP A 55 -23.89 -7.56 -24.64
C ASP A 55 -23.05 -7.72 -23.36
N GLU A 56 -23.07 -8.91 -22.76
CA GLU A 56 -22.33 -9.19 -21.53
C GLU A 56 -20.81 -9.11 -21.71
N ALA A 57 -20.29 -9.56 -22.85
CA ALA A 57 -18.86 -9.49 -23.16
C ALA A 57 -18.37 -8.03 -23.21
N SER A 58 -19.09 -7.15 -23.92
CA SER A 58 -18.75 -5.73 -24.02
C SER A 58 -18.89 -5.01 -22.68
N ARG A 59 -19.89 -5.37 -21.86
CA ARG A 59 -20.04 -4.84 -20.49
C ARG A 59 -18.90 -5.29 -19.59
N SER A 60 -18.40 -6.51 -19.73
CA SER A 60 -17.20 -6.99 -19.03
C SER A 60 -15.97 -6.15 -19.39
N VAL A 61 -15.80 -5.82 -20.67
CA VAL A 61 -14.75 -4.90 -21.12
C VAL A 61 -14.89 -3.53 -20.46
N VAL A 62 -16.08 -2.93 -20.49
CA VAL A 62 -16.34 -1.63 -19.81
C VAL A 62 -16.01 -1.69 -18.33
N TYR A 63 -16.42 -2.75 -17.63
CA TYR A 63 -16.19 -2.95 -16.21
C TYR A 63 -14.69 -2.94 -15.87
N TYR A 64 -13.92 -3.82 -16.50
CA TYR A 64 -12.49 -3.96 -16.21
C TYR A 64 -11.70 -2.73 -16.69
N THR A 65 -12.04 -2.17 -17.85
CA THR A 65 -11.43 -0.93 -18.33
C THR A 65 -11.67 0.22 -17.36
N ALA A 66 -12.88 0.40 -16.82
CA ALA A 66 -13.18 1.48 -15.89
C ALA A 66 -12.37 1.39 -14.59
N LEU A 67 -12.12 0.19 -14.08
CA LEU A 67 -11.36 -0.02 -12.84
C LEU A 67 -9.85 0.20 -13.01
N ILE A 68 -9.28 -0.13 -14.18
CA ILE A 68 -7.84 -0.11 -14.40
C ILE A 68 -7.33 1.09 -15.21
N ALA A 69 -8.20 1.81 -15.93
CA ALA A 69 -7.82 2.87 -16.87
C ALA A 69 -6.80 3.85 -16.30
N TRP A 70 -6.94 4.20 -15.03
CA TRP A 70 -6.13 5.22 -14.37
C TRP A 70 -4.96 4.70 -13.57
N VAL A 71 -4.78 3.38 -13.45
CA VAL A 71 -3.78 2.79 -12.56
C VAL A 71 -2.40 3.39 -12.85
N GLY A 72 -2.04 3.49 -14.13
CA GLY A 72 -0.77 4.00 -14.66
C GLY A 72 -0.38 5.43 -14.28
N CYS A 73 -1.24 6.22 -13.64
CA CYS A 73 -0.93 7.62 -13.27
C CYS A 73 0.17 7.75 -12.21
N HIS A 74 0.57 6.63 -11.59
CA HIS A 74 1.60 6.55 -10.57
C HIS A 74 3.01 6.35 -11.12
N VAL A 75 3.17 5.90 -12.36
CA VAL A 75 4.47 5.50 -12.93
C VAL A 75 5.48 6.64 -12.98
N ASP A 76 5.02 7.85 -13.31
CA ASP A 76 5.89 9.03 -13.34
C ASP A 76 5.68 9.96 -12.13
N ALA A 77 5.05 9.51 -11.05
CA ALA A 77 4.72 10.38 -9.91
C ALA A 77 5.97 11.06 -9.32
N TYR A 78 7.10 10.36 -9.28
CA TYR A 78 8.40 10.92 -8.89
C TYR A 78 8.86 12.06 -9.82
N GLU A 79 8.86 11.84 -11.14
CA GLU A 79 9.26 12.88 -12.10
C GLU A 79 8.24 14.03 -12.16
N GLN A 80 6.95 13.75 -12.00
CA GLN A 80 5.90 14.76 -11.90
C GLN A 80 6.13 15.67 -10.69
N ALA A 81 6.40 15.12 -9.51
CA ALA A 81 6.69 15.91 -8.31
C ALA A 81 7.96 16.76 -8.45
N LYS A 82 8.97 16.25 -9.18
CA LYS A 82 10.20 16.97 -9.46
C LYS A 82 9.98 18.21 -10.35
N TRP A 83 9.09 18.15 -11.34
CA TRP A 83 8.78 19.27 -12.24
C TRP A 83 7.67 20.18 -11.72
N PHE A 84 6.54 19.60 -11.33
CA PHE A 84 5.31 20.31 -11.02
C PHE A 84 5.11 20.53 -9.50
N GLY A 85 5.91 19.90 -8.65
CA GLY A 85 5.70 19.99 -7.21
C GLY A 85 4.47 19.19 -6.79
N ASP A 86 3.35 19.84 -6.50
CA ASP A 86 2.12 19.17 -6.06
C ASP A 86 1.51 18.29 -7.18
N ASP A 87 1.96 17.04 -7.27
CA ASP A 87 1.56 16.07 -8.28
C ASP A 87 0.09 15.65 -8.12
N THR A 88 -0.43 15.67 -6.89
CA THR A 88 -1.84 15.38 -6.59
C THR A 88 -2.75 16.48 -7.12
N ALA A 89 -2.41 17.76 -6.91
CA ALA A 89 -3.17 18.88 -7.47
C ALA A 89 -3.13 18.89 -9.01
N LEU A 90 -1.97 18.58 -9.62
CA LEU A 90 -1.84 18.41 -11.06
C LEU A 90 -2.83 17.35 -11.59
N LYS A 91 -2.86 16.16 -10.99
CA LYS A 91 -3.75 15.05 -11.40
C LYS A 91 -5.23 15.38 -11.18
N THR A 92 -5.55 16.17 -10.14
CA THR A 92 -6.91 16.62 -9.87
C THR A 92 -7.40 17.61 -10.92
N ASP A 93 -6.61 18.65 -11.22
CA ASP A 93 -6.98 19.70 -12.19
C ASP A 93 -7.03 19.15 -13.63
N PHE A 94 -6.36 18.03 -13.94
CA PHE A 94 -6.38 17.39 -15.25
C PHE A 94 -7.80 17.08 -15.74
N ARG A 95 -8.70 16.60 -14.87
CA ARG A 95 -10.09 16.25 -15.22
C ARG A 95 -10.99 17.45 -15.50
N TYR A 96 -10.72 18.56 -14.81
CA TYR A 96 -11.44 19.82 -15.01
C TYR A 96 -10.98 20.58 -16.26
N THR A 97 -9.86 20.17 -16.86
CA THR A 97 -9.28 20.85 -18.02
C THR A 97 -9.71 20.18 -19.32
N ASP A 98 -10.31 20.94 -20.24
CA ASP A 98 -10.54 20.49 -21.61
C ASP A 98 -9.32 20.77 -22.47
N PHE A 99 -8.49 19.75 -22.72
CA PHE A 99 -7.28 19.82 -23.56
C PHE A 99 -7.60 19.91 -25.07
N ARG A 100 -8.51 20.81 -25.43
CA ARG A 100 -8.93 21.04 -26.82
C ARG A 100 -7.84 21.70 -27.67
N SER A 101 -6.83 22.35 -27.09
CA SER A 101 -5.80 23.04 -27.86
C SER A 101 -4.47 23.16 -27.10
N GLY A 102 -3.37 23.23 -27.85
CA GLY A 102 -2.02 23.38 -27.29
C GLY A 102 -1.84 24.58 -26.35
N PRO A 103 -2.47 25.76 -26.57
CA PRO A 103 -2.41 26.85 -25.61
C PRO A 103 -3.01 26.52 -24.22
N VAL A 104 -4.08 25.72 -24.17
CA VAL A 104 -4.68 25.29 -22.90
C VAL A 104 -3.74 24.35 -22.17
N GLU A 105 -3.16 23.38 -22.88
CA GLU A 105 -2.15 22.45 -22.35
C GLU A 105 -0.93 23.21 -21.81
N ALA A 106 -0.41 24.18 -22.56
CA ALA A 106 0.71 25.00 -22.12
C ALA A 106 0.38 25.80 -20.85
N MET A 107 -0.81 26.39 -20.78
CA MET A 107 -1.26 27.14 -19.60
C MET A 107 -1.42 26.23 -18.38
N PHE A 108 -1.97 25.02 -18.57
CA PHE A 108 -2.07 23.99 -17.54
C PHE A 108 -0.68 23.64 -16.97
N MET A 109 0.28 23.33 -17.84
CA MET A 109 1.65 23.02 -17.41
C MET A 109 2.30 24.18 -16.63
N VAL A 110 2.15 25.42 -17.11
CA VAL A 110 2.72 26.61 -16.45
C VAL A 110 2.08 26.87 -15.08
N ARG A 111 0.76 26.67 -14.95
CA ARG A 111 0.04 26.84 -13.68
C ARG A 111 0.57 25.91 -12.60
N HIS A 112 0.86 24.66 -12.96
CA HIS A 112 1.37 23.67 -12.02
C HIS A 112 2.89 23.67 -11.86
N LEU A 113 3.65 24.31 -12.75
CA LEU A 113 5.11 24.24 -12.72
C LEU A 113 5.70 24.78 -11.39
N GLY A 114 6.42 23.89 -10.68
CA GLY A 114 7.02 24.15 -9.38
C GLY A 114 6.03 24.58 -8.30
N SER A 115 4.79 24.08 -8.32
CA SER A 115 3.80 24.35 -7.27
C SER A 115 4.36 24.03 -5.88
N GLY A 116 4.08 24.89 -4.90
CA GLY A 116 4.61 24.76 -3.54
C GLY A 116 6.08 25.17 -3.35
N ARG A 117 6.79 25.60 -4.41
CA ARG A 117 8.19 26.07 -4.34
C ARG A 117 8.32 27.60 -4.36
N SER A 118 9.50 28.09 -3.98
CA SER A 118 9.78 29.53 -4.00
C SER A 118 9.78 30.11 -5.42
N ALA A 119 9.52 31.41 -5.56
CA ALA A 119 9.48 32.08 -6.87
C ALA A 119 10.78 31.92 -7.67
N LEU A 120 11.93 31.92 -6.98
CA LEU A 120 13.25 31.73 -7.60
C LEU A 120 13.41 30.31 -8.17
N GLU A 121 12.98 29.30 -7.43
CA GLU A 121 13.03 27.90 -7.88
C GLU A 121 12.07 27.68 -9.06
N ARG A 122 10.87 28.27 -9.02
CA ARG A 122 9.92 28.23 -10.13
C ARG A 122 10.48 28.88 -11.39
N ALA A 123 11.17 30.01 -11.28
CA ALA A 123 11.83 30.67 -12.42
C ALA A 123 12.93 29.78 -13.03
N ARG A 124 13.75 29.14 -12.18
CA ARG A 124 14.80 28.19 -12.64
C ARG A 124 14.20 26.96 -13.33
N LEU A 125 13.14 26.38 -12.77
CA LEU A 125 12.42 25.26 -13.38
C LEU A 125 11.76 25.67 -14.70
N GLY A 126 11.20 26.88 -14.77
CA GLY A 126 10.67 27.46 -16.00
C GLY A 126 11.70 27.43 -17.13
N ALA A 127 12.92 27.91 -16.87
CA ALA A 127 13.99 27.93 -17.86
C ALA A 127 14.38 26.52 -18.35
N SER A 128 14.51 25.53 -17.46
CA SER A 128 14.86 24.15 -17.85
C SER A 128 13.71 23.37 -18.49
N PHE A 129 12.45 23.72 -18.16
CA PHE A 129 11.26 23.05 -18.69
C PHE A 129 11.09 23.28 -20.20
N PHE A 130 11.45 24.47 -20.70
CA PHE A 130 11.35 24.79 -22.14
C PHE A 130 12.25 23.93 -23.03
N ASN A 131 13.38 23.44 -22.52
CA ASN A 131 14.30 22.57 -23.27
C ASN A 131 13.93 21.09 -23.10
N ASP A 132 14.04 20.59 -21.87
CA ASP A 132 13.99 19.14 -21.59
C ASP A 132 12.64 18.73 -20.98
N GLY A 133 12.01 19.60 -20.19
CA GLY A 133 10.79 19.28 -19.44
C GLY A 133 9.55 19.03 -20.30
N ARG A 134 9.36 19.74 -21.42
CA ARG A 134 8.20 19.52 -22.32
C ARG A 134 8.22 18.12 -22.94
N LYS A 135 9.38 17.64 -23.38
CA LYS A 135 9.51 16.28 -23.93
C LYS A 135 9.24 15.24 -22.85
N VAL A 136 9.77 15.45 -21.65
CA VAL A 136 9.52 14.57 -20.49
C VAL A 136 8.02 14.54 -20.16
N ALA A 137 7.33 15.68 -20.11
CA ALA A 137 5.89 15.75 -19.83
C ALA A 137 5.02 15.01 -20.87
N HIS A 138 5.33 15.11 -22.17
CA HIS A 138 4.65 14.31 -23.18
C HIS A 138 4.92 12.80 -23.01
N THR A 139 6.14 12.42 -22.67
CA THR A 139 6.47 11.02 -22.38
C THR A 139 5.75 10.49 -21.14
N MET A 140 5.48 11.31 -20.13
CA MET A 140 4.73 10.91 -18.94
C MET A 140 3.29 10.49 -19.27
N LEU A 141 2.61 11.23 -20.15
CA LEU A 141 1.32 10.80 -20.66
C LEU A 141 1.45 9.42 -21.30
N ALA A 142 2.50 9.20 -22.10
CA ALA A 142 2.69 7.93 -22.78
C ALA A 142 3.05 6.72 -21.92
N ASN A 143 3.62 6.94 -20.75
CA ASN A 143 3.90 5.88 -19.79
C ASN A 143 2.63 5.41 -19.08
N HIS A 144 1.63 6.29 -18.94
CA HIS A 144 0.36 5.98 -18.26
C HIS A 144 -0.34 4.75 -18.85
N TRP A 145 -0.69 4.80 -20.13
CA TRP A 145 -1.42 3.71 -20.78
C TRP A 145 -0.56 2.47 -20.98
N ARG A 146 0.76 2.61 -21.18
CA ARG A 146 1.67 1.45 -21.26
C ARG A 146 1.72 0.69 -19.95
N ALA A 147 1.72 1.41 -18.82
CA ALA A 147 1.71 0.79 -17.50
C ALA A 147 0.38 0.12 -17.20
N ALA A 148 -0.75 0.76 -17.57
CA ALA A 148 -2.07 0.16 -17.42
C ALA A 148 -2.22 -1.11 -18.29
N ASP A 149 -1.74 -1.10 -19.54
CA ASP A 149 -1.70 -2.27 -20.41
C ASP A 149 -0.80 -3.39 -19.86
N ALA A 150 0.38 -3.04 -19.35
CA ALA A 150 1.29 -4.01 -18.74
C ALA A 150 0.65 -4.70 -17.52
N LEU A 151 -0.03 -3.94 -16.65
CA LEU A 151 -0.76 -4.50 -15.52
C LEU A 151 -1.93 -5.37 -15.96
N ALA A 152 -2.71 -4.93 -16.95
CA ALA A 152 -3.79 -5.72 -17.52
C ALA A 152 -3.29 -7.06 -18.07
N GLY A 153 -2.12 -7.05 -18.73
CA GLY A 153 -1.44 -8.26 -19.20
C GLY A 153 -1.00 -9.18 -18.06
N GLN A 154 -0.40 -8.63 -16.99
CA GLN A 154 0.00 -9.41 -15.80
C GLN A 154 -1.19 -10.04 -15.08
N LEU A 155 -2.34 -9.39 -15.10
CA LEU A 155 -3.60 -9.87 -14.51
C LEU A 155 -4.41 -10.75 -15.47
N ASN A 156 -3.85 -11.13 -16.62
CA ASN A 156 -4.49 -11.96 -17.64
C ASN A 156 -5.86 -11.42 -18.13
N LEU A 157 -6.03 -10.10 -18.15
CA LEU A 157 -7.22 -9.49 -18.72
C LEU A 157 -7.23 -9.68 -20.24
N SER A 158 -8.45 -9.78 -20.81
CA SER A 158 -8.61 -10.06 -22.24
C SER A 158 -7.98 -8.97 -23.11
N GLN A 159 -7.59 -9.33 -24.34
CA GLN A 159 -7.04 -8.34 -25.29
C GLN A 159 -8.01 -7.19 -25.55
N GLN A 160 -9.33 -7.44 -25.49
CA GLN A 160 -10.35 -6.40 -25.65
C GLN A 160 -10.29 -5.36 -24.51
N VAL A 161 -10.03 -5.79 -23.26
CA VAL A 161 -9.82 -4.87 -22.13
C VAL A 161 -8.56 -4.04 -22.35
N ARG A 162 -7.47 -4.70 -22.76
CA ARG A 162 -6.18 -4.04 -23.04
C ARG A 162 -6.30 -2.98 -24.14
N ASP A 163 -6.94 -3.34 -25.25
CA ASP A 163 -7.21 -2.41 -26.37
C ASP A 163 -8.08 -1.23 -25.91
N ALA A 164 -9.11 -1.51 -25.09
CA ALA A 164 -9.99 -0.47 -24.58
C ALA A 164 -9.26 0.48 -23.61
N VAL A 165 -8.44 -0.04 -22.70
CA VAL A 165 -7.60 0.75 -21.78
C VAL A 165 -6.69 1.70 -22.57
N GLY A 166 -6.05 1.19 -23.62
CA GLY A 166 -5.15 1.96 -24.48
C GLY A 166 -5.81 3.11 -25.24
N GLN A 167 -7.14 3.20 -25.24
CA GLN A 167 -7.92 4.23 -25.95
C GLN A 167 -8.76 5.12 -25.02
N THR A 168 -8.69 4.94 -23.70
CA THR A 168 -9.51 5.71 -22.73
C THR A 168 -9.23 7.21 -22.69
N PHE A 169 -8.08 7.65 -23.22
CA PHE A 169 -7.66 9.05 -23.31
C PHE A 169 -7.78 9.62 -24.72
N GLU A 170 -8.27 8.82 -25.68
CA GLU A 170 -8.59 9.29 -27.01
C GLU A 170 -9.77 10.27 -26.96
N ARG A 171 -9.82 11.19 -27.92
CA ARG A 171 -10.88 12.20 -28.02
C ARG A 171 -11.60 12.04 -29.33
N TRP A 172 -12.91 12.29 -29.33
CA TRP A 172 -13.73 12.21 -30.54
C TRP A 172 -13.17 13.03 -31.71
N ASP A 173 -12.57 14.19 -31.42
CA ASP A 173 -11.94 15.11 -32.38
C ASP A 173 -10.54 14.72 -32.88
N GLY A 174 -9.98 13.58 -32.43
CA GLY A 174 -8.63 13.13 -32.80
C GLY A 174 -7.50 13.93 -32.15
N ARG A 175 -7.79 14.71 -31.09
CA ARG A 175 -6.78 15.43 -30.30
C ARG A 175 -6.37 14.68 -29.01
N GLY A 176 -6.89 13.48 -28.81
CA GLY A 176 -6.50 12.61 -27.71
C GLY A 176 -5.17 11.92 -27.97
N GLU A 177 -4.72 11.16 -26.99
CA GLU A 177 -3.48 10.38 -27.05
C GLU A 177 -3.82 8.94 -26.60
N PRO A 178 -3.03 7.90 -26.95
CA PRO A 178 -1.75 7.90 -27.71
C PRO A 178 -1.84 8.04 -29.22
N ASN A 179 -2.86 7.47 -29.84
CA ASN A 179 -2.86 7.15 -31.26
C ASN A 179 -3.59 8.20 -32.09
N ARG A 180 -4.27 9.16 -31.43
CA ARG A 180 -5.05 10.23 -32.07
C ARG A 180 -6.17 9.66 -32.94
N LEU A 181 -6.78 8.57 -32.47
CA LEU A 181 -7.95 7.98 -33.09
C LEU A 181 -9.10 9.00 -33.06
N ARG A 182 -9.95 9.01 -34.09
CA ARG A 182 -11.07 9.96 -34.20
C ARG A 182 -12.38 9.23 -34.44
N GLY A 183 -13.46 9.80 -33.93
CA GLY A 183 -14.80 9.28 -34.15
C GLY A 183 -14.93 7.81 -33.73
N GLU A 184 -15.45 7.00 -34.65
CA GLU A 184 -15.74 5.58 -34.44
C GLU A 184 -14.50 4.67 -34.52
N GLU A 185 -13.33 5.20 -34.86
CA GLU A 185 -12.06 4.46 -34.72
C GLU A 185 -11.75 4.15 -33.24
N ILE A 186 -12.33 4.94 -32.33
CA ILE A 186 -12.24 4.73 -30.88
C ILE A 186 -13.26 3.67 -30.47
N LEU A 187 -12.82 2.65 -29.72
CA LEU A 187 -13.69 1.62 -29.18
C LEU A 187 -14.83 2.22 -28.38
N LEU A 188 -16.05 1.71 -28.59
CA LEU A 188 -17.25 2.16 -27.87
C LEU A 188 -17.08 2.02 -26.36
N THR A 189 -16.45 0.94 -25.91
CA THR A 189 -16.15 0.68 -24.50
C THR A 189 -15.25 1.77 -23.89
N SER A 190 -14.23 2.22 -24.62
CA SER A 190 -13.36 3.34 -24.21
C SER A 190 -14.08 4.67 -24.18
N ARG A 191 -14.91 4.96 -25.19
CA ARG A 191 -15.73 6.19 -25.24
C ARG A 191 -16.69 6.29 -24.04
N LEU A 192 -17.29 5.18 -23.62
CA LEU A 192 -18.17 5.12 -22.46
C LEU A 192 -17.40 5.44 -21.16
N VAL A 193 -16.24 4.84 -20.96
CA VAL A 193 -15.39 5.07 -19.78
C VAL A 193 -14.86 6.51 -19.75
N ALA A 194 -14.44 7.05 -20.89
CA ALA A 194 -13.92 8.42 -21.00
C ALA A 194 -14.98 9.48 -20.65
N LEU A 195 -16.24 9.28 -21.08
CA LEU A 195 -17.34 10.17 -20.66
C LEU A 195 -17.64 9.99 -19.17
N ALA A 196 -17.72 8.75 -18.69
CA ALA A 196 -18.03 8.44 -17.29
C ALA A 196 -17.03 9.06 -16.30
N ASP A 197 -15.72 9.06 -16.61
CA ASP A 197 -14.68 9.65 -15.75
C ASP A 197 -14.93 11.15 -15.50
N VAL A 198 -15.26 11.89 -16.56
CA VAL A 198 -15.48 13.34 -16.44
C VAL A 198 -16.81 13.64 -15.76
N VAL A 199 -17.90 12.97 -16.15
CA VAL A 199 -19.22 13.29 -15.61
C VAL A 199 -19.36 12.92 -14.13
N GLU A 200 -18.66 11.87 -13.66
CA GLU A 200 -18.58 11.53 -12.24
C GLU A 200 -18.10 12.74 -11.42
N VAL A 201 -16.98 13.32 -11.84
CA VAL A 201 -16.28 14.37 -11.08
C VAL A 201 -17.15 15.63 -11.01
N TYR A 202 -17.74 16.02 -12.15
CA TYR A 202 -18.63 17.18 -12.21
C TYR A 202 -19.94 16.94 -11.45
N HIS A 203 -20.48 15.72 -11.48
CA HIS A 203 -21.67 15.36 -10.70
C HIS A 203 -21.39 15.44 -9.20
N ARG A 204 -20.28 14.87 -8.74
CA ARG A 204 -19.90 14.90 -7.32
C ARG A 204 -19.61 16.31 -6.83
N ALA A 205 -18.97 17.14 -7.64
CA ALA A 205 -18.62 18.50 -7.25
C ALA A 205 -19.82 19.46 -7.25
N ASN A 206 -20.72 19.35 -8.23
CA ASN A 206 -21.73 20.39 -8.51
C ASN A 206 -23.09 19.84 -8.96
N GLY A 207 -23.35 18.55 -8.74
CA GLY A 207 -24.62 17.90 -9.04
C GLY A 207 -24.83 17.57 -10.52
N THR A 208 -25.95 16.91 -10.81
CA THR A 208 -26.34 16.43 -12.15
C THR A 208 -26.32 17.52 -13.22
N ALA A 209 -26.72 18.75 -12.87
CA ALA A 209 -26.73 19.86 -13.82
C ALA A 209 -25.33 20.20 -14.35
N ALA A 210 -24.30 20.15 -13.51
CA ALA A 210 -22.93 20.41 -13.91
C ALA A 210 -22.37 19.29 -14.80
N ALA A 211 -22.69 18.04 -14.48
CA ALA A 211 -22.36 16.89 -15.32
C ALA A 211 -22.98 17.01 -16.72
N VAL A 212 -24.26 17.37 -16.80
CA VAL A 212 -24.95 17.63 -18.09
C VAL A 212 -24.30 18.79 -18.84
N GLN A 213 -23.92 19.87 -18.14
CA GLN A 213 -23.32 21.04 -18.78
C GLN A 213 -21.95 20.72 -19.37
N VAL A 214 -21.06 20.04 -18.65
CA VAL A 214 -19.75 19.65 -19.19
C VAL A 214 -19.88 18.69 -20.37
N THR A 215 -20.86 17.78 -20.34
CA THR A 215 -21.14 16.90 -21.48
C THR A 215 -21.57 17.70 -22.71
N ARG A 216 -22.44 18.71 -22.55
CA ARG A 216 -22.85 19.60 -23.66
C ARG A 216 -21.69 20.39 -24.21
N ASP A 217 -20.87 20.98 -23.34
CA ASP A 217 -19.76 21.85 -23.73
C ASP A 217 -18.69 21.10 -24.52
N ARG A 218 -18.50 19.81 -24.21
CA ARG A 218 -17.46 18.96 -24.82
C ARG A 218 -18.01 17.94 -25.83
N ARG A 219 -19.30 18.01 -26.15
CA ARG A 219 -19.98 17.17 -27.17
C ARG A 219 -19.38 17.40 -28.55
N GLY A 220 -19.01 16.32 -29.24
CA GLY A 220 -18.42 16.37 -30.59
C GLY A 220 -16.96 16.85 -30.62
N THR A 221 -16.35 17.11 -29.46
CA THR A 221 -14.92 17.40 -29.33
C THR A 221 -14.24 16.33 -28.49
N GLN A 222 -14.41 16.35 -27.16
CA GLN A 222 -13.93 15.27 -26.30
C GLN A 222 -14.80 14.04 -26.45
N PHE A 223 -16.12 14.22 -26.44
CA PHE A 223 -17.08 13.13 -26.33
C PHE A 223 -17.80 12.84 -27.64
N ASP A 224 -18.08 11.55 -27.85
CA ASP A 224 -18.98 11.06 -28.88
C ASP A 224 -20.36 11.76 -28.75
N PRO A 225 -20.84 12.42 -29.83
CA PRO A 225 -22.16 13.05 -29.84
C PRO A 225 -23.32 12.14 -29.42
N GLN A 226 -23.33 10.88 -29.84
CA GLN A 226 -24.43 9.94 -29.57
C GLN A 226 -24.45 9.54 -28.09
N ILE A 227 -23.29 9.23 -27.52
CA ILE A 227 -23.16 8.88 -26.10
C ILE A 227 -23.43 10.11 -25.22
N ALA A 228 -22.94 11.29 -25.63
CA ALA A 228 -23.22 12.54 -24.94
C ALA A 228 -24.72 12.86 -24.92
N ASP A 229 -25.42 12.70 -26.04
CA ASP A 229 -26.87 12.92 -26.13
C ASP A 229 -27.65 11.94 -25.26
N LEU A 230 -27.27 10.66 -25.28
CA LEU A 230 -27.83 9.64 -24.37
C LEU A 230 -27.65 10.05 -22.91
N PHE A 231 -26.43 10.43 -22.52
CA PHE A 231 -26.15 10.86 -21.15
C PHE A 231 -26.99 12.07 -20.77
N ILE A 232 -27.04 13.11 -21.61
CA ILE A 232 -27.82 14.33 -21.35
C ILE A 232 -29.31 14.00 -21.16
N ALA A 233 -29.86 13.08 -21.95
CA ALA A 233 -31.27 12.69 -21.88
C ALA A 233 -31.59 11.84 -20.62
N GLU A 234 -30.65 11.03 -20.15
CA GLU A 234 -30.84 10.04 -19.09
C GLU A 234 -30.10 10.37 -17.78
N ALA A 235 -29.42 11.52 -17.70
CA ALA A 235 -28.52 11.86 -16.59
C ALA A 235 -29.11 11.65 -15.19
N PRO A 236 -30.37 12.08 -14.88
CA PRO A 236 -30.96 11.82 -13.56
C PRO A 236 -31.03 10.33 -13.21
N ARG A 237 -31.30 9.45 -14.19
CA ARG A 237 -31.38 8.00 -13.96
C ARG A 237 -30.00 7.33 -13.94
N LEU A 238 -29.07 7.81 -14.77
CA LEU A 238 -27.71 7.26 -14.84
C LEU A 238 -26.92 7.57 -13.56
N LEU A 239 -27.19 8.72 -12.93
CA LEU A 239 -26.49 9.20 -11.74
C LEU A 239 -27.23 8.90 -10.43
N ASP A 240 -28.43 8.31 -10.49
CA ASP A 240 -29.27 8.05 -9.33
C ASP A 240 -28.58 7.12 -8.31
N GLY A 241 -28.75 7.42 -7.02
CA GLY A 241 -28.25 6.59 -5.91
C GLY A 241 -26.71 6.50 -5.75
N LEU A 242 -25.92 7.18 -6.59
CA LEU A 242 -24.44 7.13 -6.50
C LEU A 242 -23.89 7.66 -5.17
N ASP A 243 -24.67 8.51 -4.47
CA ASP A 243 -24.30 9.10 -3.18
C ASP A 243 -24.87 8.33 -1.96
N GLU A 244 -25.76 7.36 -2.18
CA GLU A 244 -26.54 6.70 -1.11
C GLU A 244 -26.02 5.28 -0.77
N THR A 245 -25.48 4.54 -1.74
CA THR A 245 -24.89 3.20 -1.54
C THR A 245 -23.36 3.29 -1.55
N THR A 246 -22.65 2.47 -0.75
CA THR A 246 -21.22 2.24 -1.01
C THR A 246 -21.08 1.61 -2.40
N SER A 247 -20.43 2.34 -3.30
CA SER A 247 -20.27 1.98 -4.72
C SER A 247 -19.67 0.57 -4.88
N TRP A 248 -18.95 0.11 -3.86
CA TRP A 248 -18.42 -1.25 -3.76
C TRP A 248 -19.45 -2.36 -3.93
N THR A 249 -20.59 -2.33 -3.23
CA THR A 249 -21.57 -3.42 -3.29
C THR A 249 -22.20 -3.50 -4.67
N GLU A 250 -22.48 -2.36 -5.29
CA GLU A 250 -22.98 -2.29 -6.65
C GLU A 250 -21.93 -2.75 -7.66
N VAL A 251 -20.67 -2.33 -7.53
CA VAL A 251 -19.56 -2.77 -8.41
C VAL A 251 -19.33 -4.27 -8.29
N ALA A 252 -19.22 -4.79 -7.07
CA ALA A 252 -19.03 -6.23 -6.83
C ALA A 252 -20.20 -7.07 -7.36
N ALA A 253 -21.43 -6.54 -7.33
CA ALA A 253 -22.61 -7.18 -7.91
C ALA A 253 -22.70 -7.02 -9.44
N ALA A 254 -22.06 -5.99 -10.00
CA ALA A 254 -22.09 -5.67 -11.42
C ALA A 254 -21.00 -6.39 -12.24
N GLU A 255 -20.10 -7.15 -11.61
CA GLU A 255 -19.09 -7.98 -12.28
C GLU A 255 -19.75 -8.90 -13.33
N PRO A 256 -19.52 -8.69 -14.63
CA PRO A 256 -20.17 -9.49 -15.67
C PRO A 256 -19.47 -10.84 -15.83
N GLY A 257 -20.22 -11.94 -15.63
CA GLY A 257 -19.88 -13.26 -16.18
C GLY A 257 -18.89 -14.16 -15.43
N LEU A 258 -18.28 -13.77 -14.30
CA LEU A 258 -17.32 -14.62 -13.58
C LEU A 258 -17.43 -14.49 -12.05
N ALA A 259 -18.28 -15.32 -11.43
CA ALA A 259 -18.35 -15.46 -9.97
C ALA A 259 -17.34 -16.49 -9.43
N THR A 260 -16.19 -16.65 -10.07
CA THR A 260 -15.21 -17.68 -9.68
C THR A 260 -14.12 -17.05 -8.83
N PRO A 261 -13.90 -17.53 -7.60
CA PRO A 261 -12.73 -17.16 -6.82
C PRO A 261 -11.44 -17.52 -7.55
N LEU A 262 -10.42 -16.69 -7.39
CA LEU A 262 -9.08 -16.99 -7.88
C LEU A 262 -8.54 -18.24 -7.18
N THR A 263 -7.77 -19.06 -7.89
CA THR A 263 -6.93 -20.08 -7.23
C THR A 263 -5.87 -19.41 -6.36
N ASP A 264 -5.21 -20.19 -5.50
CA ASP A 264 -4.12 -19.66 -4.68
C ASP A 264 -3.00 -19.07 -5.54
N GLU A 265 -2.66 -19.72 -6.66
CA GLU A 265 -1.62 -19.29 -7.59
C GLU A 265 -2.04 -18.01 -8.34
N GLU A 266 -3.29 -17.92 -8.77
CA GLU A 266 -3.83 -16.73 -9.44
C GLU A 266 -3.89 -15.54 -8.48
N LEU A 267 -4.29 -15.77 -7.22
CA LEU A 267 -4.29 -14.75 -6.19
C LEU A 267 -2.87 -14.26 -5.89
N ASP A 268 -1.90 -15.16 -5.76
CA ASP A 268 -0.51 -14.79 -5.54
C ASP A 268 0.05 -13.96 -6.70
N ALA A 269 -0.19 -14.37 -7.95
CA ALA A 269 0.21 -13.62 -9.14
C ALA A 269 -0.43 -12.22 -9.18
N ALA A 270 -1.72 -12.11 -8.84
CA ALA A 270 -2.42 -10.84 -8.82
C ALA A 270 -1.92 -9.90 -7.72
N LEU A 271 -1.66 -10.42 -6.51
CA LEU A 271 -1.09 -9.64 -5.41
C LEU A 271 0.33 -9.16 -5.73
N GLU A 272 1.13 -9.98 -6.41
CA GLU A 272 2.45 -9.58 -6.89
C GLU A 272 2.39 -8.46 -7.93
N ALA A 273 1.45 -8.53 -8.87
CA ALA A 273 1.24 -7.45 -9.85
C ALA A 273 0.82 -6.14 -9.16
N ILE A 274 -0.04 -6.22 -8.14
CA ILE A 274 -0.42 -5.07 -7.30
C ILE A 274 0.79 -4.53 -6.52
N ALA A 275 1.64 -5.40 -5.99
CA ALA A 275 2.85 -5.03 -5.27
C ALA A 275 3.82 -4.24 -6.17
N ASP A 276 4.11 -4.76 -7.36
CA ASP A 276 4.96 -4.10 -8.36
C ASP A 276 4.39 -2.74 -8.76
N PHE A 277 3.07 -2.68 -8.96
CA PHE A 277 2.39 -1.44 -9.31
C PHE A 277 2.40 -0.42 -8.17
N THR A 278 2.32 -0.87 -6.92
CA THR A 278 2.43 0.01 -5.76
C THR A 278 3.85 0.56 -5.65
N ASP A 279 4.86 -0.26 -5.93
CA ASP A 279 6.29 0.03 -5.87
C ASP A 279 6.78 1.00 -6.93
N ILE A 280 6.15 1.03 -8.12
CA ILE A 280 6.56 1.90 -9.23
C ILE A 280 6.43 3.40 -8.92
N LYS A 281 5.63 3.76 -7.90
CA LYS A 281 5.42 5.16 -7.50
C LYS A 281 6.73 5.89 -7.16
N SER A 282 7.74 5.17 -6.69
CA SER A 282 9.05 5.73 -6.36
C SER A 282 10.18 4.83 -6.83
N PRO A 283 11.25 5.39 -7.43
CA PRO A 283 12.43 4.61 -7.84
C PRO A 283 13.14 3.95 -6.64
N TYR A 284 12.89 4.43 -5.42
CA TYR A 284 13.48 3.88 -4.19
C TYR A 284 12.73 2.68 -3.64
N THR A 285 11.56 2.34 -4.18
CA THR A 285 10.69 1.27 -3.67
C THR A 285 10.51 0.13 -4.65
N ILE A 286 11.12 0.16 -5.84
CA ILE A 286 10.98 -0.89 -6.85
C ILE A 286 11.44 -2.25 -6.27
N GLY A 287 10.51 -3.21 -6.21
CA GLY A 287 10.75 -4.57 -5.71
C GLY A 287 10.81 -4.69 -4.18
N HIS A 288 10.50 -3.61 -3.46
CA HIS A 288 10.48 -3.59 -2.00
C HIS A 288 9.43 -4.56 -1.45
N SER A 289 8.19 -4.47 -1.93
CA SER A 289 7.06 -5.22 -1.42
C SER A 289 7.25 -6.72 -1.58
N ARG A 290 7.76 -7.18 -2.73
CA ARG A 290 8.17 -8.59 -2.94
C ARG A 290 9.29 -9.01 -2.00
N GLY A 291 10.33 -8.18 -1.86
CA GLY A 291 11.46 -8.47 -0.98
C GLY A 291 11.08 -8.58 0.50
N VAL A 292 10.08 -7.80 0.94
CA VAL A 292 9.48 -7.89 2.28
C VAL A 292 8.62 -9.14 2.41
N ALA A 293 7.75 -9.41 1.42
CA ALA A 293 6.86 -10.56 1.39
C ALA A 293 7.61 -11.89 1.51
N ASP A 294 8.62 -12.10 0.65
CA ASP A 294 9.40 -13.34 0.61
C ASP A 294 10.17 -13.52 1.93
N LEU A 295 10.81 -12.45 2.42
CA LEU A 295 11.54 -12.51 3.69
C LEU A 295 10.64 -12.81 4.89
N ALA A 296 9.44 -12.23 4.93
CA ALA A 296 8.48 -12.48 6.00
C ALA A 296 7.93 -13.91 5.94
N GLY A 297 7.66 -14.43 4.73
CA GLY A 297 7.23 -15.82 4.50
C GLY A 297 8.28 -16.83 4.96
N ASP A 298 9.52 -16.65 4.53
CA ASP A 298 10.65 -17.51 4.95
C ASP A 298 10.86 -17.44 6.47
N ALA A 299 10.79 -16.25 7.05
CA ALA A 299 10.92 -16.07 8.50
C ALA A 299 9.78 -16.74 9.28
N ALA A 300 8.56 -16.82 8.73
CA ALA A 300 7.46 -17.53 9.36
C ALA A 300 7.69 -19.05 9.41
N LEU A 301 8.31 -19.62 8.37
CA LEU A 301 8.72 -21.03 8.35
C LEU A 301 9.84 -21.28 9.37
N GLU A 302 10.85 -20.41 9.42
CA GLU A 302 11.94 -20.47 10.40
C GLU A 302 11.44 -20.39 11.85
N LEU A 303 10.40 -19.60 12.10
CA LEU A 303 9.77 -19.47 13.42
C LEU A 303 8.82 -20.64 13.75
N GLY A 304 8.50 -21.50 12.77
CA GLY A 304 7.64 -22.66 12.95
C GLY A 304 6.14 -22.35 12.94
N LEU A 305 5.70 -21.26 12.30
CA LEU A 305 4.27 -20.90 12.19
C LEU A 305 3.49 -21.75 11.17
N GLY A 306 4.20 -22.51 10.32
CA GLY A 306 3.64 -23.39 9.30
C GLY A 306 3.29 -22.70 7.98
N GLU A 307 3.03 -23.52 6.96
CA GLU A 307 2.82 -23.10 5.56
C GLU A 307 1.65 -22.13 5.36
N THR A 308 0.58 -22.29 6.15
CA THR A 308 -0.60 -21.42 6.03
C THR A 308 -0.27 -19.99 6.47
N SER A 309 0.37 -19.85 7.63
CA SER A 309 0.78 -18.56 8.19
C SER A 309 1.89 -17.91 7.34
N ALA A 310 2.83 -18.72 6.82
CA ALA A 310 3.88 -18.24 5.93
C ALA A 310 3.32 -17.64 4.63
N ARG A 311 2.38 -18.32 3.98
CA ARG A 311 1.67 -17.78 2.81
C ARG A 311 0.84 -16.56 3.15
N LEU A 312 0.18 -16.54 4.30
CA LEU A 312 -0.63 -15.42 4.74
C LEU A 312 0.22 -14.15 4.96
N VAL A 313 1.34 -14.24 5.69
CA VAL A 313 2.23 -13.09 5.91
C VAL A 313 2.94 -12.66 4.64
N ARG A 314 3.29 -13.60 3.75
CA ARG A 314 3.82 -13.27 2.41
C ARG A 314 2.81 -12.44 1.63
N ARG A 315 1.57 -12.91 1.49
CA ARG A 315 0.48 -12.17 0.82
C ARG A 315 0.25 -10.80 1.44
N ALA A 316 0.26 -10.70 2.77
CA ALA A 316 0.13 -9.40 3.45
C ALA A 316 1.31 -8.47 3.14
N GLY A 317 2.54 -9.01 3.06
CA GLY A 317 3.74 -8.26 2.66
C GLY A 317 3.70 -7.75 1.23
N LEU A 318 3.02 -8.42 0.29
CA LEU A 318 2.85 -7.93 -1.07
C LEU A 318 2.01 -6.64 -1.14
N VAL A 319 1.03 -6.49 -0.25
CA VAL A 319 0.08 -5.37 -0.27
C VAL A 319 0.21 -4.41 0.90
N HIS A 320 1.19 -4.59 1.80
CA HIS A 320 1.32 -3.82 3.03
C HIS A 320 1.40 -2.30 2.79
N ASP A 321 2.00 -1.93 1.66
CA ASP A 321 2.32 -0.57 1.26
C ASP A 321 1.29 0.03 0.28
N LEU A 322 0.16 -0.64 -0.02
CA LEU A 322 -0.84 -0.17 -1.00
C LEU A 322 -1.32 1.26 -0.72
N GLY A 323 -1.52 1.61 0.54
CA GLY A 323 -1.93 2.94 0.98
C GLY A 323 -0.93 4.04 0.69
N ARG A 324 0.32 3.72 0.35
CA ARG A 324 1.35 4.70 -0.04
C ARG A 324 0.92 5.47 -1.29
N LEU A 325 0.09 4.88 -2.15
CA LEU A 325 -0.40 5.58 -3.34
C LEU A 325 -1.11 6.89 -2.99
N GLY A 326 -1.75 6.97 -1.82
CA GLY A 326 -2.40 8.18 -1.29
C GLY A 326 -1.46 9.22 -0.66
N VAL A 327 -0.15 9.01 -0.62
CA VAL A 327 0.83 9.99 -0.11
C VAL A 327 1.45 10.76 -1.28
N PRO A 328 1.43 12.10 -1.32
CA PRO A 328 2.08 12.89 -2.37
C PRO A 328 3.58 12.60 -2.49
N ASN A 329 4.12 12.56 -3.71
CA ASN A 329 5.54 12.22 -3.92
C ASN A 329 6.48 13.33 -3.43
N THR A 330 6.02 14.59 -3.35
CA THR A 330 6.76 15.67 -2.68
C THR A 330 7.03 15.43 -1.21
N ILE A 331 6.23 14.57 -0.58
CA ILE A 331 6.38 14.12 0.80
C ILE A 331 7.14 12.80 0.85
N TRP A 332 6.66 11.81 0.08
CA TRP A 332 7.23 10.46 0.10
C TRP A 332 8.70 10.43 -0.32
N ASP A 333 9.05 11.18 -1.36
CA ASP A 333 10.40 11.21 -1.93
C ASP A 333 11.24 12.41 -1.44
N LYS A 334 10.86 13.04 -0.32
CA LYS A 334 11.57 14.19 0.24
C LYS A 334 12.95 13.78 0.77
N SER A 335 14.01 14.41 0.28
CA SER A 335 15.40 14.14 0.75
C SER A 335 15.73 14.75 2.12
N GLY A 336 14.93 15.70 2.59
CA GLY A 336 15.10 16.38 3.87
C GLY A 336 14.14 15.88 4.96
N PRO A 337 14.20 16.46 6.16
CA PRO A 337 13.26 16.13 7.22
C PRO A 337 11.82 16.44 6.81
N LEU A 338 10.90 15.58 7.23
CA LEU A 338 9.47 15.82 7.16
C LEU A 338 9.05 16.77 8.29
N THR A 339 8.13 17.68 7.99
CA THR A 339 7.36 18.41 9.00
C THR A 339 6.38 17.47 9.70
N GLN A 340 5.84 17.88 10.85
CA GLN A 340 4.86 17.06 11.57
C GLN A 340 3.65 16.69 10.71
N ALA A 341 3.09 17.63 9.95
CA ALA A 341 1.96 17.36 9.05
C ALA A 341 2.32 16.38 7.93
N GLU A 342 3.53 16.46 7.39
CA GLU A 342 4.04 15.51 6.39
C GLU A 342 4.27 14.12 7.02
N THR A 343 4.80 14.04 8.23
CA THR A 343 4.95 12.78 8.97
C THR A 343 3.61 12.10 9.21
N GLU A 344 2.58 12.83 9.64
CA GLU A 344 1.26 12.24 9.85
C GLU A 344 0.64 11.74 8.54
N ARG A 345 0.87 12.42 7.40
CA ARG A 345 0.46 11.89 6.08
C ARG A 345 1.14 10.58 5.74
N VAL A 346 2.44 10.46 5.99
CA VAL A 346 3.17 9.20 5.80
C VAL A 346 2.62 8.11 6.72
N ARG A 347 2.34 8.43 7.99
CA ARG A 347 1.81 7.47 8.97
C ARG A 347 0.42 6.93 8.66
N LEU A 348 -0.34 7.58 7.79
CA LEU A 348 -1.66 7.11 7.39
C LEU A 348 -1.62 5.94 6.40
N HIS A 349 -0.51 5.69 5.71
CA HIS A 349 -0.51 4.69 4.65
C HIS A 349 -0.86 3.25 5.11
N PRO A 350 -0.43 2.73 6.27
CA PRO A 350 -0.84 1.39 6.70
C PRO A 350 -2.34 1.34 7.04
N TYR A 351 -2.87 2.44 7.57
CA TYR A 351 -4.31 2.58 7.81
C TYR A 351 -5.09 2.58 6.50
N LEU A 352 -4.64 3.33 5.48
CA LEU A 352 -5.28 3.35 4.17
C LEU A 352 -5.24 1.96 3.52
N THR A 353 -4.09 1.26 3.55
CA THR A 353 -3.97 -0.14 3.10
C THR A 353 -5.07 -1.00 3.71
N GLU A 354 -5.22 -0.94 5.03
CA GLU A 354 -6.21 -1.72 5.74
C GLU A 354 -7.65 -1.36 5.34
N ARG A 355 -7.96 -0.07 5.27
CA ARG A 355 -9.31 0.40 4.90
C ARG A 355 -9.71 -0.10 3.52
N MET A 356 -8.78 -0.10 2.56
CA MET A 356 -9.01 -0.60 1.20
C MET A 356 -9.18 -2.12 1.19
N LEU A 357 -8.27 -2.88 1.80
CA LEU A 357 -8.36 -4.35 1.80
C LEU A 357 -9.63 -4.88 2.50
N ARG A 358 -10.15 -4.18 3.52
CA ARG A 358 -11.39 -4.56 4.22
C ARG A 358 -12.66 -4.43 3.39
N TYR A 359 -12.61 -3.81 2.21
CA TYR A 359 -13.76 -3.83 1.30
C TYR A 359 -14.07 -5.26 0.82
N SER A 360 -13.06 -6.11 0.66
CA SER A 360 -13.24 -7.54 0.39
C SER A 360 -13.16 -8.36 1.68
N PRO A 361 -14.22 -9.11 2.05
CA PRO A 361 -14.16 -10.04 3.17
C PRO A 361 -13.03 -11.07 3.02
N ALA A 362 -12.73 -11.51 1.81
CA ALA A 362 -11.67 -12.49 1.53
C ALA A 362 -10.26 -11.95 1.82
N LEU A 363 -10.05 -10.63 1.77
CA LEU A 363 -8.75 -9.99 1.99
C LEU A 363 -8.62 -9.39 3.39
N THR A 364 -9.65 -9.47 4.22
CA THR A 364 -9.62 -8.99 5.61
C THR A 364 -8.46 -9.58 6.43
N PRO A 365 -8.11 -10.88 6.33
CA PRO A 365 -6.94 -11.42 7.01
C PRO A 365 -5.62 -10.74 6.59
N LEU A 366 -5.49 -10.35 5.31
CA LEU A 366 -4.33 -9.60 4.84
C LEU A 366 -4.33 -8.19 5.43
N ALA A 367 -5.49 -7.53 5.48
CA ALA A 367 -5.64 -6.19 6.05
C ALA A 367 -5.17 -6.12 7.51
N ASP A 368 -5.55 -7.12 8.30
CA ASP A 368 -5.21 -7.21 9.73
C ASP A 368 -3.69 -7.23 9.93
N ILE A 369 -2.96 -8.00 9.11
CA ILE A 369 -1.50 -8.15 9.20
C ILE A 369 -0.78 -6.96 8.54
N ALA A 370 -1.18 -6.60 7.32
CA ALA A 370 -0.60 -5.53 6.53
C ALA A 370 -0.55 -4.21 7.30
N SER A 371 -1.56 -3.89 8.10
CA SER A 371 -1.59 -2.65 8.88
C SER A 371 -0.56 -2.56 10.01
N GLN A 372 0.06 -3.68 10.40
CA GLN A 372 0.93 -3.78 11.58
C GLN A 372 2.42 -3.57 11.29
N HIS A 373 2.84 -3.45 10.03
CA HIS A 373 4.27 -3.43 9.64
C HIS A 373 5.07 -2.24 10.20
N HIS A 374 4.40 -1.21 10.71
CA HIS A 374 5.01 -0.07 11.39
C HIS A 374 4.64 0.04 12.88
N GLU A 375 3.98 -0.97 13.43
CA GLU A 375 3.72 -1.06 14.86
C GLU A 375 4.99 -1.40 15.64
N ARG A 376 5.05 -0.92 16.89
CA ARG A 376 6.23 -1.06 17.75
C ARG A 376 5.76 -1.44 19.15
N LEU A 377 6.40 -2.44 19.74
CA LEU A 377 5.92 -3.09 20.96
C LEU A 377 5.90 -2.18 22.21
N ASP A 378 6.61 -1.05 22.16
CA ASP A 378 6.59 0.02 23.16
C ASP A 378 5.41 1.00 22.99
N GLY A 379 4.54 0.77 22.00
CA GLY A 379 3.40 1.63 21.66
C GLY A 379 3.79 2.87 20.85
N SER A 380 5.07 3.04 20.47
CA SER A 380 5.53 4.20 19.70
C SER A 380 5.26 4.07 18.19
N GLY A 381 4.70 2.94 17.76
CA GLY A 381 4.38 2.61 16.37
C GLY A 381 3.11 3.28 15.88
N TYR A 382 2.71 2.96 14.65
CA TYR A 382 1.51 3.46 14.00
C TYR A 382 0.93 2.38 13.07
N PRO A 383 -0.38 2.42 12.74
CA PRO A 383 -1.34 3.50 13.00
C PRO A 383 -2.05 3.45 14.37
N ARG A 384 -1.97 2.34 15.13
CA ARG A 384 -2.72 2.13 16.37
C ARG A 384 -1.87 2.16 17.64
N GLY A 385 -0.55 2.04 17.53
CA GLY A 385 0.33 1.95 18.70
C GLY A 385 0.18 0.61 19.42
N LEU A 386 0.12 -0.49 18.67
CA LEU A 386 -0.10 -1.83 19.22
C LEU A 386 1.06 -2.27 20.12
N THR A 387 0.70 -2.86 21.27
CA THR A 387 1.68 -3.55 22.14
C THR A 387 1.77 -5.03 21.77
N ARG A 388 2.75 -5.75 22.31
CA ARG A 388 2.97 -7.18 22.04
C ARG A 388 1.73 -8.05 22.23
N ALA A 389 0.87 -7.72 23.20
CA ALA A 389 -0.35 -8.49 23.47
C ALA A 389 -1.43 -8.34 22.39
N ALA A 390 -1.37 -7.28 21.58
CA ALA A 390 -2.36 -6.95 20.56
C ALA A 390 -1.87 -7.22 19.12
N ALA A 391 -0.55 -7.37 18.92
CA ALA A 391 0.03 -7.68 17.61
C ALA A 391 -0.08 -9.18 17.30
N SER A 392 -0.33 -9.53 16.03
CA SER A 392 -0.33 -10.92 15.60
C SER A 392 1.11 -11.43 15.34
N PRO A 393 1.38 -12.73 15.48
CA PRO A 393 2.69 -13.30 15.15
C PRO A 393 3.17 -12.92 13.73
N GLU A 394 2.26 -12.93 12.76
CA GLU A 394 2.52 -12.52 11.37
C GLU A 394 2.84 -11.03 11.27
N GLY A 395 2.13 -10.17 12.02
CA GLY A 395 2.40 -8.73 12.06
C GLY A 395 3.78 -8.41 12.66
N LEU A 396 4.20 -9.14 13.70
CA LEU A 396 5.53 -9.01 14.29
C LEU A 396 6.64 -9.37 13.29
N LEU A 397 6.44 -10.44 12.50
CA LEU A 397 7.35 -10.83 11.43
C LEU A 397 7.38 -9.79 10.31
N LEU A 398 6.22 -9.32 9.86
CA LEU A 398 6.14 -8.33 8.79
C LEU A 398 6.84 -7.02 9.18
N ALA A 399 6.64 -6.53 10.41
CA ALA A 399 7.32 -5.33 10.90
C ALA A 399 8.85 -5.48 10.97
N ALA A 400 9.35 -6.65 11.37
CA ALA A 400 10.78 -6.93 11.38
C ALA A 400 11.35 -7.08 9.96
N ALA A 401 10.63 -7.74 9.06
CA ALA A 401 11.02 -7.94 7.66
C ALA A 401 11.06 -6.60 6.90
N ASP A 402 10.02 -5.78 7.01
CA ASP A 402 9.97 -4.44 6.42
C ASP A 402 11.14 -3.58 6.92
N PHE A 403 11.31 -3.48 8.25
CA PHE A 403 12.41 -2.71 8.82
C PHE A 403 13.77 -3.13 8.24
N TYR A 404 14.04 -4.44 8.17
CA TYR A 404 15.31 -4.94 7.66
C TYR A 404 15.49 -4.64 6.18
N ARG A 405 14.50 -4.97 5.34
CA ARG A 405 14.53 -4.73 3.89
C ARG A 405 14.70 -3.26 3.56
N ALA A 406 13.93 -2.39 4.22
CA ALA A 406 14.03 -0.96 4.02
C ALA A 406 15.43 -0.42 4.30
N ARG A 407 16.19 -0.98 5.27
CA ARG A 407 17.56 -0.54 5.56
C ARG A 407 18.56 -0.93 4.48
N LEU A 408 18.34 -2.03 3.76
CA LEU A 408 19.18 -2.46 2.64
C LEU A 408 18.97 -1.62 1.38
N GLU A 409 17.87 -0.89 1.33
CA GLU A 409 17.48 -0.09 0.17
C GLU A 409 17.85 1.39 0.39
N PRO A 410 18.26 2.11 -0.68
CA PRO A 410 18.41 3.54 -0.62
C PRO A 410 17.04 4.19 -0.41
N ARG A 411 17.00 5.30 0.31
CA ARG A 411 15.83 6.16 0.44
C ARG A 411 16.23 7.60 0.08
N PRO A 412 15.29 8.49 -0.25
CA PRO A 412 15.62 9.85 -0.66
C PRO A 412 16.51 10.63 0.34
N HIS A 413 16.39 10.31 1.63
CA HIS A 413 17.11 10.96 2.75
C HIS A 413 18.27 10.12 3.31
N ARG A 414 18.55 8.92 2.77
CA ARG A 414 19.65 8.06 3.25
C ARG A 414 20.12 7.04 2.22
N SER A 415 21.42 6.74 2.23
CA SER A 415 21.98 5.61 1.48
C SER A 415 21.52 4.26 2.03
N ALA A 416 21.63 3.22 1.21
CA ALA A 416 21.49 1.83 1.62
C ALA A 416 22.57 1.45 2.66
N ALA A 417 22.18 0.68 3.68
CA ALA A 417 23.10 0.07 4.62
C ALA A 417 23.63 -1.27 4.09
N ASP A 418 24.83 -1.66 4.50
CA ASP A 418 25.30 -3.03 4.26
C ASP A 418 24.50 -4.04 5.10
N PRO A 419 24.43 -5.33 4.70
CA PRO A 419 23.66 -6.35 5.44
C PRO A 419 24.04 -6.47 6.92
N GLY A 420 25.32 -6.32 7.25
CA GLY A 420 25.80 -6.37 8.64
C GLY A 420 25.31 -5.18 9.44
N GLN A 421 25.31 -3.97 8.87
CA GLN A 421 24.75 -2.78 9.48
C GLN A 421 23.24 -2.87 9.66
N ALA A 422 22.50 -3.29 8.63
CA ALA A 422 21.04 -3.50 8.73
C ALA A 422 20.70 -4.50 9.86
N ALA A 423 21.45 -5.60 9.96
CA ALA A 423 21.26 -6.58 11.01
C ALA A 423 21.61 -6.06 12.41
N ARG A 424 22.61 -5.16 12.56
CA ARG A 424 22.89 -4.50 13.84
C ARG A 424 21.72 -3.61 14.25
N LEU A 425 21.24 -2.76 13.34
CA LEU A 425 20.12 -1.86 13.59
C LEU A 425 18.86 -2.62 14.00
N LEU A 426 18.53 -3.72 13.31
CA LEU A 426 17.37 -4.54 13.64
C LEU A 426 17.49 -5.17 15.04
N ARG A 427 18.68 -5.67 15.41
CA ARG A 427 18.92 -6.19 16.77
C ARG A 427 18.82 -5.10 17.84
N ASP A 428 19.21 -3.87 17.53
CA ASP A 428 19.12 -2.76 18.47
C ASP A 428 17.65 -2.34 18.71
N GLU A 429 16.79 -2.40 17.69
CA GLU A 429 15.34 -2.24 17.87
C GLU A 429 14.73 -3.31 18.77
N ALA A 430 15.17 -4.57 18.65
CA ALA A 430 14.73 -5.65 19.53
C ALA A 430 15.22 -5.45 20.97
N ARG A 431 16.48 -5.05 21.17
CA ARG A 431 17.04 -4.75 22.51
C ARG A 431 16.33 -3.59 23.18
N ALA A 432 15.90 -2.60 22.40
CA ALA A 432 15.11 -1.48 22.88
C ALA A 432 13.65 -1.85 23.17
N GLY A 433 13.23 -3.10 22.94
CA GLY A 433 11.87 -3.59 23.18
C GLY A 433 10.85 -3.06 22.17
N ARG A 434 11.28 -2.60 21.00
CA ARG A 434 10.41 -1.97 19.99
C ARG A 434 10.01 -2.93 18.88
N LEU A 435 10.87 -3.89 18.58
CA LEU A 435 10.56 -5.03 17.72
C LEU A 435 10.68 -6.34 18.49
N ASP A 436 9.97 -7.35 18.02
CA ASP A 436 9.95 -8.65 18.66
C ASP A 436 11.28 -9.40 18.49
N SER A 437 11.83 -9.94 19.59
CA SER A 437 13.14 -10.61 19.56
C SER A 437 13.13 -11.92 18.77
N ASP A 438 12.03 -12.68 18.80
CA ASP A 438 11.93 -13.95 18.10
C ASP A 438 11.70 -13.71 16.61
N ALA A 439 10.82 -12.76 16.26
CA ALA A 439 10.60 -12.33 14.87
C ALA A 439 11.89 -11.77 14.25
N VAL A 440 12.62 -10.91 14.96
CA VAL A 440 13.91 -10.36 14.51
C VAL A 440 14.92 -11.47 14.26
N GLN A 441 14.99 -12.47 15.15
CA GLN A 441 15.93 -13.58 14.94
C GLN A 441 15.55 -14.44 13.74
N ALA A 442 14.25 -14.71 13.54
CA ALA A 442 13.75 -15.45 12.39
C ALA A 442 14.06 -14.72 11.06
N VAL A 443 13.76 -13.41 10.99
CA VAL A 443 14.07 -12.56 9.83
C VAL A 443 15.56 -12.54 9.51
N LEU A 444 16.43 -12.42 10.52
CA LEU A 444 17.87 -12.44 10.31
C LEU A 444 18.35 -13.80 9.79
N THR A 445 17.80 -14.90 10.31
CA THR A 445 18.13 -16.25 9.84
C THR A 445 17.66 -16.48 8.41
N ALA A 446 16.44 -16.10 8.07
CA ALA A 446 15.92 -16.12 6.70
C ALA A 446 16.76 -15.25 5.74
N ALA A 447 17.24 -14.09 6.21
CA ALA A 447 18.14 -13.22 5.45
C ALA A 447 19.59 -13.74 5.35
N GLY A 448 19.88 -14.96 5.78
CA GLY A 448 21.20 -15.59 5.68
C GLY A 448 22.21 -15.15 6.74
N HIS A 449 21.79 -14.38 7.75
CA HIS A 449 22.66 -14.11 8.90
C HIS A 449 22.74 -15.38 9.75
N GLY A 450 23.96 -15.88 9.95
CA GLY A 450 24.19 -16.98 10.88
C GLY A 450 23.53 -16.68 12.22
N ARG A 451 22.86 -17.68 12.82
CA ARG A 451 22.33 -17.57 14.18
C ARG A 451 23.46 -17.01 15.02
N SER A 452 23.29 -15.80 15.56
CA SER A 452 24.20 -15.34 16.59
C SER A 452 24.07 -16.39 17.67
N ARG A 453 25.08 -17.27 17.79
CA ARG A 453 25.16 -18.17 18.93
C ARG A 453 25.13 -17.20 20.09
N ARG A 454 23.99 -17.13 20.81
CA ARG A 454 23.96 -16.49 22.12
C ARG A 454 25.23 -17.01 22.80
N PRO A 455 26.17 -16.14 23.21
CA PRO A 455 27.37 -16.62 23.87
C PRO A 455 26.89 -17.57 24.95
N ALA A 456 27.39 -18.81 24.92
CA ALA A 456 26.92 -19.85 25.81
C ALA A 456 26.89 -19.25 27.22
N ARG A 457 25.69 -19.14 27.79
CA ARG A 457 25.55 -18.54 29.11
C ARG A 457 26.44 -19.38 30.03
N PRO A 458 27.22 -18.74 30.92
CA PRO A 458 28.10 -19.47 31.82
C PRO A 458 27.36 -20.62 32.47
N ALA A 459 27.93 -21.82 32.39
CA ALA A 459 27.35 -23.02 32.99
C ALA A 459 25.92 -23.43 32.56
N GLY A 460 25.43 -22.97 31.40
CA GLY A 460 24.09 -23.35 30.91
C GLY A 460 22.94 -22.72 31.70
N LEU A 461 23.19 -21.58 32.33
CA LEU A 461 22.17 -20.81 33.05
C LEU A 461 21.14 -20.20 32.09
N THR A 462 19.88 -20.25 32.48
CA THR A 462 18.75 -19.55 31.82
C THR A 462 18.80 -18.05 32.12
N ASP A 463 18.12 -17.23 31.31
CA ASP A 463 18.06 -15.78 31.55
C ASP A 463 17.50 -15.45 32.95
N ARG A 464 16.49 -16.22 33.41
CA ARG A 464 15.93 -16.08 34.75
C ARG A 464 16.92 -16.45 35.87
N GLU A 465 17.74 -17.49 35.68
CA GLU A 465 18.77 -17.86 36.64
C GLU A 465 19.89 -16.83 36.71
N ILE A 466 20.23 -16.15 35.60
CA ILE A 466 21.19 -15.05 35.58
C ILE A 466 20.65 -13.84 36.37
N GLU A 467 19.38 -13.48 36.20
CA GLU A 467 18.74 -12.42 36.99
C GLU A 467 18.78 -12.72 38.50
N VAL A 468 18.39 -13.95 38.87
CA VAL A 468 18.43 -14.42 40.27
C VAL A 468 19.87 -14.40 40.80
N LEU A 469 20.84 -14.90 40.04
CA LEU A 469 22.25 -14.92 40.42
C LEU A 469 22.81 -13.50 40.61
N GLY A 470 22.47 -12.56 39.73
CA GLY A 470 22.90 -11.16 39.84
C GLY A 470 22.31 -10.44 41.06
N LEU A 471 21.05 -10.72 41.41
CA LEU A 471 20.44 -10.19 42.64
C LEU A 471 21.00 -10.88 43.90
N LEU A 472 21.26 -12.18 43.84
CA LEU A 472 21.90 -12.94 44.90
C LEU A 472 23.33 -12.45 45.17
N ALA A 473 24.09 -12.12 44.12
CA ALA A 473 25.43 -11.55 44.22
C ALA A 473 25.44 -10.14 44.82
N ARG A 474 24.33 -9.40 44.70
CA ARG A 474 24.14 -8.05 45.26
C ARG A 474 23.68 -8.01 46.72
N GLY A 475 23.63 -9.15 47.40
CA GLY A 475 23.28 -9.19 48.83
C GLY A 475 21.79 -9.42 49.14
N LEU A 476 20.91 -9.46 48.14
CA LEU A 476 19.47 -9.66 48.38
C LEU A 476 19.17 -11.08 48.90
N SER A 477 18.22 -11.18 49.81
CA SER A 477 17.63 -12.43 50.29
C SER A 477 16.63 -13.01 49.29
N ASN A 478 16.30 -14.31 49.41
CA ASN A 478 15.32 -14.94 48.52
C ASN A 478 13.95 -14.24 48.53
N ARG A 479 13.57 -13.62 49.65
CA ARG A 479 12.31 -12.87 49.77
C ARG A 479 12.35 -11.54 49.03
N GLU A 480 13.49 -10.85 49.06
CA GLU A 480 13.69 -9.59 48.31
C GLU A 480 13.79 -9.86 46.81
N ILE A 481 14.50 -10.92 46.41
CA ILE A 481 14.57 -11.37 45.00
C ILE A 481 13.18 -11.74 44.49
N ALA A 482 12.41 -12.48 45.28
CA ALA A 482 11.04 -12.87 44.95
C ALA A 482 10.13 -11.66 44.73
N THR A 483 10.25 -10.65 45.60
CA THR A 483 9.51 -9.38 45.48
C THR A 483 9.90 -8.64 44.21
N ARG A 484 11.20 -8.53 43.90
CA ARG A 484 11.70 -7.77 42.75
C ARG A 484 11.39 -8.44 41.41
N LEU A 485 11.38 -9.77 41.37
CA LEU A 485 11.09 -10.55 40.16
C LEU A 485 9.62 -10.97 40.05
N VAL A 486 8.77 -10.60 41.01
CA VAL A 486 7.33 -10.92 41.06
C VAL A 486 7.09 -12.45 40.95
N ILE A 487 7.82 -13.22 41.75
CA ILE A 487 7.71 -14.69 41.83
C ILE A 487 7.69 -15.16 43.29
N SER A 488 7.34 -16.43 43.54
CA SER A 488 7.32 -16.95 44.91
C SER A 488 8.73 -17.13 45.49
N PRO A 489 8.95 -16.94 46.82
CA PRO A 489 10.23 -17.24 47.47
C PRO A 489 10.69 -18.70 47.28
N LYS A 490 9.73 -19.63 47.14
CA LYS A 490 10.00 -21.05 46.84
C LYS A 490 10.57 -21.22 45.43
N THR A 491 10.09 -20.44 44.46
CA THR A 491 10.60 -20.42 43.09
C THR A 491 12.02 -19.87 43.05
N VAL A 492 12.31 -18.79 43.80
CA VAL A 492 13.68 -18.27 43.94
C VAL A 492 14.60 -19.33 44.55
N GLY A 493 14.16 -20.02 45.61
CA GLY A 493 14.93 -21.11 46.24
C GLY A 493 15.34 -22.20 45.24
N ARG A 494 14.42 -22.64 44.38
CA ARG A 494 14.72 -23.60 43.30
C ARG A 494 15.72 -23.05 42.29
N HIS A 495 15.60 -21.79 41.89
CA HIS A 495 16.58 -21.17 41.00
C HIS A 495 17.96 -21.10 41.64
N VAL A 496 18.06 -20.74 42.92
CA VAL A 496 19.34 -20.71 43.65
C VAL A 496 19.99 -22.10 43.71
N GLU A 497 19.21 -23.13 44.01
CA GLU A 497 19.68 -24.53 44.01
C GLU A 497 20.20 -24.94 42.63
N HIS A 498 19.42 -24.67 41.56
CA HIS A 498 19.84 -24.95 40.20
C HIS A 498 21.09 -24.17 39.79
N ILE A 499 21.23 -22.91 40.23
CA ILE A 499 22.42 -22.09 39.99
C ILE A 499 23.63 -22.75 40.65
N TYR A 500 23.54 -23.20 41.90
CA TYR A 500 24.63 -23.90 42.59
C TYR A 500 25.02 -25.18 41.87
N THR A 501 24.04 -26.00 41.48
CA THR A 501 24.28 -27.24 40.73
C THR A 501 24.95 -26.98 39.39
N LYS A 502 24.41 -26.04 38.60
CA LYS A 502 24.92 -25.74 37.25
C LYS A 502 26.31 -25.12 37.29
N THR A 503 26.53 -24.16 38.19
CA THR A 503 27.81 -23.45 38.30
C THR A 503 28.88 -24.23 39.07
N GLY A 504 28.52 -25.33 39.73
CA GLY A 504 29.43 -26.07 40.61
C GLY A 504 29.82 -25.30 41.87
N THR A 505 29.04 -24.30 42.27
CA THR A 505 29.33 -23.46 43.44
C THR A 505 28.54 -23.95 44.66
N PRO A 506 29.18 -24.22 45.80
CA PRO A 506 28.51 -24.82 46.96
C PRO A 506 27.79 -23.81 47.85
N ASN A 507 28.01 -22.50 47.64
CA ASN A 507 27.42 -21.46 48.48
C ASN A 507 27.33 -20.12 47.75
N ARG A 508 26.61 -19.19 48.40
CA ARG A 508 26.40 -17.82 47.93
C ARG A 508 27.69 -17.08 47.59
N ALA A 509 28.72 -17.18 48.42
CA ALA A 509 29.95 -16.44 48.21
C ALA A 509 30.64 -16.86 46.91
N LEU A 510 30.70 -18.17 46.65
CA LEU A 510 31.30 -18.72 45.44
C LEU A 510 30.43 -18.50 44.19
N ALA A 511 29.10 -18.54 44.32
CA ALA A 511 28.19 -18.14 43.24
C ALA A 511 28.35 -16.66 42.89
N SER A 512 28.55 -15.79 43.89
CA SER A 512 28.78 -14.36 43.67
C SER A 512 30.13 -14.11 42.99
N LEU A 513 31.18 -14.84 43.37
CA LEU A 513 32.48 -14.79 42.69
C LEU A 513 32.38 -15.30 41.24
N PHE A 514 31.63 -16.37 41.01
CA PHE A 514 31.32 -16.87 39.67
C PHE A 514 30.63 -15.78 38.83
N ALA A 515 29.64 -15.08 39.40
CA ALA A 515 28.96 -13.98 38.74
C ALA A 515 29.93 -12.83 38.40
N ALA A 516 30.85 -12.49 39.30
CA ALA A 516 31.87 -11.46 39.08
C ALA A 516 32.81 -11.84 37.92
N ASN A 517 33.34 -13.06 37.94
CA ASN A 517 34.28 -13.58 36.94
C ASN A 517 33.68 -13.68 35.53
N HIS A 518 32.36 -13.77 35.43
CA HIS A 518 31.64 -13.82 34.16
C HIS A 518 30.95 -12.50 33.79
N GLY A 519 31.26 -11.40 34.49
CA GLY A 519 30.73 -10.07 34.17
C GLY A 519 29.22 -9.90 34.44
N LEU A 520 28.61 -10.76 35.25
CA LEU A 520 27.17 -10.79 35.54
C LEU A 520 26.75 -9.82 36.65
N ILE A 521 27.71 -9.08 37.23
CA ILE A 521 27.47 -8.10 38.30
C ILE A 521 27.31 -6.66 37.74
N GLY A 522 27.42 -6.47 36.43
CA GLY A 522 27.31 -5.15 35.78
C GLY A 522 26.07 -5.02 34.89
N GLN A 523 25.08 -4.27 35.38
CA GLN A 523 24.06 -3.45 34.70
C GLN A 523 22.86 -3.36 35.65
N GLY A 524 22.84 -2.29 36.43
CA GLY A 524 21.67 -1.84 37.18
C GLY A 524 20.86 -0.88 36.34
#